data_AF-A0A1H1MQW0-F1
#
_entry.id   AF-A0A1H1MQW0-F1
#
_cell.length_a   1.000
_cell.length_b   1.000
_cell.length_c   1.000
_cell.angle_alpha   90.00
_cell.angle_beta   90.00
_cell.angle_gamma   90.00
#
_symmetry.space_group_name_H-M   'P 1'
#
loop_
_entity.id
_entity.type
_entity.pdbx_description
1 polymer ?
#
loop_
_entity_poly.entity_id
_entity_poly.type
_entity_poly.pdbx_seq_one_letter_code
_entity_poly.pdbx_strand_id
1 'polypeptide(L)' 'MDYLEKIRVIASKLRNNGYISECEIIESLRDASSTGSELLMTVTHELLSFANASFELKSLIGADANELKDFCWSIGLEVK' A
#
# COMPACT_ATOMS: atom_id res chain seq x y z
N MET A 1 -4.61 -9.03 11.61
CA MET A 1 -5.19 -7.81 11.00
C MET A 1 -5.48 -8.13 9.55
N ASP A 2 -6.65 -7.76 9.03
CA ASP A 2 -6.99 -7.93 7.60
C ASP A 2 -6.10 -7.00 6.75
N TYR A 3 -5.63 -7.47 5.59
CA TYR A 3 -4.81 -6.67 4.68
C TYR A 3 -5.58 -5.47 4.11
N LEU A 4 -6.90 -5.60 3.92
CA LEU A 4 -7.76 -4.49 3.51
C LEU A 4 -7.79 -3.40 4.58
N GLU A 5 -7.85 -3.80 5.84
CA GLU A 5 -7.81 -2.87 6.96
C GLU A 5 -6.44 -2.20 7.07
N LYS A 6 -5.36 -2.95 6.83
CA LYS A 6 -4.01 -2.39 6.80
C LYS A 6 -3.86 -1.35 5.67
N ILE A 7 -4.39 -1.59 4.48
CA ILE A 7 -4.39 -0.61 3.38
C ILE A 7 -5.11 0.68 3.80
N ARG A 8 -6.25 0.58 4.49
CA ARG A 8 -6.98 1.76 5.02
C ARG A 8 -6.18 2.53 6.06
N VAL A 9 -5.48 1.82 6.96
CA VAL A 9 -4.60 2.44 7.95
C VAL A 9 -3.47 3.19 7.26
N ILE A 10 -2.85 2.61 6.23
CA ILE A 10 -1.79 3.26 5.46
C ILE A 10 -2.30 4.52 4.75
N ALA A 11 -3.45 4.44 4.08
CA ALA A 11 -4.07 5.62 3.44
C ALA A 11 -4.37 6.73 4.46
N SER A 12 -4.87 6.36 5.65
CA SER A 12 -5.11 7.31 6.74
C SER A 12 -3.81 7.94 7.25
N LYS A 13 -2.71 7.18 7.35
CA LYS A 13 -1.39 7.72 7.71
C LYS A 13 -0.90 8.74 6.68
N LEU A 14 -1.03 8.44 5.39
CA LEU A 14 -0.66 9.35 4.29
C LEU A 14 -1.44 10.66 4.40
N ARG A 15 -2.77 10.57 4.50
CA ARG A 15 -3.65 11.75 4.64
C ARG A 15 -3.30 12.60 5.86
N ASN A 16 -3.10 11.97 7.02
CA ASN A 16 -2.79 12.68 8.27
C ASN A 16 -1.42 13.38 8.27
N ASN A 17 -0.51 12.96 7.38
CA ASN A 17 0.82 13.58 7.23
C ASN A 17 0.91 14.51 6.01
N GLY A 18 -0.22 14.82 5.35
CA GLY A 18 -0.29 15.77 4.24
C GLY A 18 -0.01 15.18 2.85
N TYR A 19 0.21 13.87 2.74
CA TYR A 19 0.39 13.15 1.48
C TYR A 19 -0.96 12.82 0.84
N ILE A 20 -1.71 13.88 0.49
CA ILE A 20 -3.09 13.78 -0.02
C ILE A 20 -3.11 13.08 -1.38
N SER A 21 -2.18 13.42 -2.28
CA SER A 21 -2.12 12.83 -3.62
C SER A 21 -1.83 11.33 -3.57
N GLU A 22 -0.88 10.90 -2.75
CA GLU A 22 -0.56 9.49 -2.54
C GLU A 22 -1.74 8.75 -1.91
N CYS A 23 -2.42 9.37 -0.93
CA CYS A 23 -3.64 8.81 -0.34
C CYS A 23 -4.73 8.59 -1.41
N GLU A 24 -5.01 9.58 -2.25
CA GLU A 24 -6.03 9.49 -3.30
C GLU A 24 -5.71 8.38 -4.32
N ILE A 25 -4.43 8.20 -4.67
CA ILE A 25 -4.01 7.09 -5.54
C ILE A 25 -4.32 5.74 -4.89
N ILE A 26 -3.96 5.55 -3.62
CA ILE A 26 -4.23 4.29 -2.91
C ILE A 26 -5.73 4.04 -2.74
N GLU A 27 -6.52 5.07 -2.43
CA GLU A 27 -7.98 4.95 -2.33
C GLU A 27 -8.63 4.61 -3.68
N SER A 28 -8.16 5.23 -4.77
CA SER A 28 -8.63 4.94 -6.12
C SER A 28 -8.30 3.51 -6.56
N LEU A 29 -7.07 3.04 -6.33
CA LEU A 29 -6.66 1.66 -6.62
C LEU A 29 -7.48 0.63 -5.83
N ARG A 30 -7.84 0.99 -4.59
CA ARG A 30 -8.73 0.19 -3.74
C ARG A 30 -10.11 0.02 -4.35
N ASP A 31 -10.68 1.11 -4.83
CA ASP A 31 -12.06 1.12 -5.32
C ASP A 31 -12.17 0.58 -6.76
N ALA A 32 -11.07 0.58 -7.52
CA ALA A 32 -11.00 0.09 -8.91
C ALA A 32 -10.84 -1.45 -9.05
N SER A 33 -10.33 -2.13 -8.02
CA SER A 33 -9.91 -3.53 -8.16
C SER A 33 -11.07 -4.52 -7.98
N SER A 34 -11.28 -5.39 -8.98
CA SER A 34 -12.39 -6.35 -9.03
C SER A 34 -12.18 -7.61 -8.17
N THR A 35 -10.92 -7.91 -7.81
CA THR A 35 -10.54 -9.10 -7.02
C THR A 35 -9.54 -8.75 -5.91
N GLY A 36 -9.63 -9.45 -4.77
CA GLY A 36 -8.84 -9.13 -3.58
C GLY A 36 -7.32 -9.32 -3.74
N SER A 37 -6.88 -10.25 -4.59
CA SER A 37 -5.47 -10.52 -4.86
C SER A 37 -4.83 -9.51 -5.81
N GLU A 38 -5.54 -9.09 -6.86
CA GLU A 38 -5.11 -8.05 -7.79
C GLU A 38 -5.02 -6.69 -7.11
N LEU A 39 -6.01 -6.40 -6.26
CA LEU A 39 -5.99 -5.24 -5.37
C LEU A 39 -4.73 -5.21 -4.52
N LEU A 40 -4.52 -6.29 -3.78
CA LEU A 40 -3.42 -6.40 -2.84
C LEU A 40 -2.08 -6.23 -3.55
N MET A 41 -1.87 -6.88 -4.69
CA MET A 41 -0.64 -6.77 -5.48
C MET A 41 -0.42 -5.33 -5.97
N THR A 42 -1.44 -4.71 -6.56
CA THR A 42 -1.36 -3.37 -7.17
C THR A 42 -1.10 -2.30 -6.11
N VAL A 43 -1.85 -2.33 -5.00
CA VAL A 43 -1.67 -1.39 -3.90
C VAL A 43 -0.31 -1.58 -3.24
N THR A 44 0.14 -2.83 -3.03
CA THR A 44 1.45 -3.09 -2.42
C THR A 44 2.58 -2.56 -3.30
N HIS A 45 2.51 -2.77 -4.61
CA HIS A 45 3.49 -2.21 -5.55
C HIS A 45 3.55 -0.67 -5.46
N GLU A 46 2.39 -0.01 -5.46
CA GLU A 46 2.36 1.46 -5.42
C GLU A 46 2.90 2.02 -4.10
N LEU A 47 2.56 1.38 -2.98
CA LEU A 47 3.11 1.74 -1.66
C LEU A 47 4.62 1.59 -1.58
N LEU A 48 5.17 0.53 -2.18
CA LEU A 48 6.62 0.33 -2.27
C LEU A 48 7.27 1.39 -3.18
N SER A 49 6.63 1.74 -4.29
CA SER A 49 7.07 2.82 -5.18
C SER A 49 7.19 4.15 -4.42
N PHE A 50 6.14 4.53 -3.68
CA PHE A 50 6.14 5.73 -2.84
C PHE A 50 7.22 5.69 -1.75
N ALA A 51 7.35 4.57 -1.06
CA ALA A 51 8.37 4.38 -0.03
C ALA A 51 9.80 4.40 -0.59
N ASN A 52 10.00 4.07 -1.86
CA ASN A 52 11.32 4.15 -2.51
C ASN A 52 11.60 5.53 -3.10
N ALA A 53 10.57 6.31 -3.43
CA ALA A 53 10.69 7.64 -4.01
C ALA A 53 11.02 8.74 -3.00
N SER A 54 10.56 8.62 -1.74
CA SER A 54 10.80 9.62 -0.69
C SER A 54 11.24 8.97 0.63
N PHE A 55 12.29 9.53 1.25
CA PHE A 55 12.75 9.10 2.57
C PHE A 55 11.68 9.29 3.65
N GLU A 56 10.89 10.35 3.55
CA GLU A 56 9.80 10.64 4.50
C GLU A 56 8.69 9.59 4.38
N LEU A 57 8.28 9.27 3.14
CA LEU A 57 7.31 8.20 2.88
C LEU A 57 7.86 6.84 3.30
N LYS A 58 9.15 6.56 3.08
CA LYS A 58 9.81 5.36 3.57
C LYS A 58 9.70 5.23 5.09
N SER A 59 9.94 6.32 5.81
CA SER A 59 9.83 6.35 7.27
C SER A 59 8.39 6.22 7.75
N LEU A 60 7.41 6.67 6.97
CA LEU A 60 6.00 6.69 7.35
C LEU A 60 5.29 5.37 7.08
N ILE A 61 5.46 4.81 5.88
CA ILE A 61 4.70 3.65 5.38
C ILE A 61 5.58 2.46 4.99
N GLY A 62 6.91 2.60 5.00
CA GLY A 62 7.81 1.57 4.45
C GLY A 62 7.77 0.24 5.21
N ALA A 63 7.60 0.25 6.52
CA ALA A 63 7.43 -0.99 7.30
C ALA A 63 6.12 -1.71 6.92
N ASP A 64 5.02 -0.97 6.85
CA ASP A 64 3.72 -1.52 6.49
C ASP A 64 3.70 -2.06 5.05
N ALA A 65 4.33 -1.34 4.11
CA ALA A 65 4.45 -1.74 2.71
C ALA A 65 5.27 -3.03 2.55
N ASN A 66 6.36 -3.19 3.31
CA ASN A 66 7.14 -4.44 3.30
C ASN A 66 6.35 -5.60 3.93
N GLU A 67 5.60 -5.37 5.00
CA GLU A 67 4.74 -6.43 5.55
C GLU A 67 3.66 -6.88 4.55
N LEU A 68 3.09 -5.96 3.76
CA LEU A 68 2.18 -6.31 2.67
C LEU A 68 2.87 -7.10 1.56
N LYS A 69 4.12 -6.73 1.21
CA LYS A 69 4.95 -7.46 0.24
C LYS A 69 5.22 -8.89 0.68
N ASP A 70 5.63 -9.08 1.93
CA ASP A 70 5.89 -10.40 2.50
C ASP A 70 4.60 -11.25 2.52
N PHE A 71 3.46 -10.62 2.82
CA PHE A 71 2.17 -11.27 2.74
C PHE A 71 1.83 -11.73 1.31
N CYS A 72 2.00 -10.86 0.31
CA CYS A 72 1.84 -11.23 -1.10
C CYS A 72 2.70 -12.44 -1.48
N TRP A 73 3.99 -12.44 -1.10
CA TRP A 73 4.89 -13.55 -1.36
C TRP A 73 4.44 -14.84 -0.65
N SER A 74 3.93 -14.74 0.58
CA SER A 74 3.43 -15.90 1.33
C SER A 74 2.24 -16.60 0.68
N ILE A 75 1.47 -15.88 -0.15
CA ILE A 75 0.31 -16.41 -0.89
C ILE A 75 0.60 -16.64 -2.38
N GLY A 76 1.86 -16.54 -2.80
CA GLY A 76 2.29 -16.80 -4.18
C GLY A 76 2.07 -15.64 -5.16
N LEU A 77 1.82 -14.42 -4.67
CA LEU A 77 1.76 -13.21 -5.49
C LEU A 77 3.14 -12.53 -5.50
N GLU A 78 3.86 -12.64 -6.62
CA GLU A 78 5.14 -11.94 -6.79
C GLU A 78 4.92 -10.45 -7.06
N VAL A 79 5.06 -9.63 -6.02
CA VAL A 79 5.21 -8.18 -6.15
C VAL A 79 6.67 -7.87 -6.49
N LYS A 80 6.89 -7.24 -7.65
CA LYS A 80 8.23 -6.82 -8.12
C LYS A 80 8.60 -5.43 -7.62
#